data_AF-A0A357AJP2-F1
#
_entry.id   AF-A0A357AJP2-F1
#
_cell.length_a   1.000
_cell.length_b   1.000
_cell.length_c   1.000
_cell.angle_alpha   90.00
_cell.angle_beta   90.00
_cell.angle_gamma   90.00
#
_symmetry.space_group_name_H-M   'P 1'
#
loop_
_entity.id
_entity.type
_entity.pdbx_description
1 polymer ?
#
loop_
_entity_poly.entity_id
_entity_poly.type
_entity_poly.pdbx_seq_one_letter_code
_entity_poly.pdbx_strand_id
1 'polypeptide(L)'
;MIVSEIISEAEYADIIITLMKSPYKISSITKLVFIAFCVKHESNLYAYHNRTKDFVDVFFSNISLKFSIHYQEIGQIIHTIDMLNKSSKVLIDGDYIELKYDFDFQTENKFLKFCITKIPNPIIQINKLDAKAVVEEVLRYV
;
A
#
# COMPACT_ATOMS: atom_id res chain seq x y z
N MET A 1 -10.33 21.21 6.60
CA MET A 1 -10.70 19.83 6.96
C MET A 1 -11.21 19.04 5.75
N ILE A 2 -12.28 19.46 5.05
CA ILE A 2 -12.82 18.68 3.92
C ILE A 2 -11.81 18.52 2.76
N VAL A 3 -11.11 19.59 2.38
CA VAL A 3 -10.16 19.55 1.26
C VAL A 3 -8.96 18.64 1.54
N SER A 4 -8.47 18.60 2.78
CA SER A 4 -7.33 17.73 3.16
C SER A 4 -7.70 16.24 3.15
N GLU A 5 -8.95 15.91 3.51
CA GLU A 5 -9.44 14.53 3.47
C GLU A 5 -9.60 14.05 2.02
N ILE A 6 -10.21 14.86 1.15
CA ILE A 6 -10.36 14.53 -0.28
C ILE A 6 -9.00 14.32 -0.94
N ILE A 7 -8.01 15.17 -0.64
CA ILE A 7 -6.65 15.02 -1.18
C ILE A 7 -6.05 13.69 -0.69
N SER A 8 -6.17 13.39 0.60
CA SER A 8 -5.66 12.15 1.19
C SER A 8 -6.31 10.90 0.56
N GLU A 9 -7.62 10.93 0.34
CA GLU A 9 -8.35 9.83 -0.31
C GLU A 9 -7.94 9.64 -1.77
N ALA A 10 -7.70 10.74 -2.48
CA ALA A 10 -7.20 10.70 -3.85
C ALA A 10 -5.78 10.11 -3.92
N GLU A 11 -4.89 10.50 -2.99
CA GLU A 11 -3.56 9.89 -2.85
C GLU A 11 -3.64 8.40 -2.54
N TYR A 12 -4.54 7.99 -1.64
CA TYR A 12 -4.76 6.57 -1.37
C TYR A 12 -5.36 5.83 -2.55
N ALA A 13 -6.25 6.44 -3.34
CA ALA A 13 -6.78 5.83 -4.54
C ALA A 13 -5.67 5.57 -5.58
N ASP A 14 -4.77 6.54 -5.79
CA ASP A 14 -3.58 6.39 -6.64
C ASP A 14 -2.73 5.18 -6.19
N ILE A 15 -2.40 5.13 -4.90
CA ILE A 15 -1.59 4.06 -4.31
C ILE A 15 -2.28 2.70 -4.42
N ILE A 16 -3.53 2.60 -3.98
CA ILE A 16 -4.30 1.34 -3.93
C ILE A 16 -4.44 0.74 -5.33
N ILE A 17 -4.91 1.54 -6.30
CA ILE A 17 -5.09 1.04 -7.66
C ILE A 17 -3.75 0.60 -8.23
N THR A 18 -2.68 1.37 -8.01
CA THR A 18 -1.33 1.01 -8.46
C THR A 18 -0.85 -0.32 -7.86
N LEU A 19 -1.04 -0.54 -6.56
CA LEU A 19 -0.67 -1.77 -5.86
C LEU A 19 -1.44 -3.01 -6.37
N MET A 20 -2.68 -2.82 -6.85
CA MET A 20 -3.48 -3.89 -7.43
C MET A 20 -3.10 -4.21 -8.89
N LYS A 21 -2.50 -3.25 -9.62
CA LYS A 21 -2.03 -3.44 -11.00
C LYS A 21 -0.68 -4.16 -11.06
N SER A 22 -0.29 -4.55 -12.28
CA SER A 22 1.07 -5.00 -12.58
C SER A 22 2.08 -3.88 -12.28
N PRO A 23 3.25 -4.18 -11.68
CA PRO A 23 3.80 -5.51 -11.40
C PRO A 23 3.45 -6.08 -10.01
N TYR A 24 2.76 -5.32 -9.15
CA TYR A 24 2.58 -5.65 -7.74
C TYR A 24 1.51 -6.69 -7.48
N LYS A 25 0.35 -6.57 -8.15
CA LYS A 25 -0.78 -7.52 -8.11
C LYS A 25 -1.17 -7.95 -6.69
N ILE A 26 -1.29 -7.00 -5.78
CA ILE A 26 -1.76 -7.28 -4.43
C ILE A 26 -3.27 -7.52 -4.48
N SER A 27 -3.70 -8.71 -4.07
CA SER A 27 -5.10 -9.17 -4.12
C SER A 27 -5.67 -9.53 -2.75
N SER A 28 -5.04 -9.07 -1.67
CA SER A 28 -5.50 -9.23 -0.29
C SER A 28 -5.80 -7.85 0.29
N ILE A 29 -7.00 -7.65 0.83
CA ILE A 29 -7.41 -6.39 1.46
C ILE A 29 -6.50 -6.09 2.65
N THR A 30 -6.23 -7.10 3.47
CA THR A 30 -5.34 -6.96 4.62
C THR A 30 -3.97 -6.44 4.19
N LYS A 31 -3.35 -7.08 3.19
CA LYS A 31 -2.05 -6.62 2.66
C LYS A 31 -2.15 -5.21 2.08
N LEU A 32 -3.21 -4.94 1.32
CA LEU A 32 -3.41 -3.67 0.64
C LEU A 32 -3.49 -2.52 1.65
N VAL A 33 -4.22 -2.72 2.76
CA VAL A 33 -4.35 -1.72 3.83
C VAL A 33 -2.98 -1.37 4.43
N PHE A 34 -2.23 -2.38 4.88
CA PHE A 34 -0.94 -2.14 5.52
C PHE A 34 0.08 -1.59 4.52
N ILE A 35 0.21 -2.21 3.34
CA ILE A 35 1.18 -1.77 2.33
C ILE A 35 0.85 -0.36 1.84
N ALA A 36 -0.41 -0.01 1.59
CA ALA A 36 -0.78 1.35 1.17
C ALA A 36 -0.44 2.40 2.22
N PHE A 37 -0.69 2.10 3.50
CA PHE A 37 -0.30 2.96 4.61
C PHE A 37 1.22 3.22 4.59
N CYS A 38 2.01 2.15 4.50
CA CYS A 38 3.48 2.25 4.45
C CYS A 38 3.96 3.05 3.25
N VAL A 39 3.41 2.77 2.06
CA VAL A 39 3.79 3.43 0.80
C VAL A 39 3.57 4.94 0.86
N LYS A 40 2.44 5.39 1.41
CA LYS A 40 2.16 6.83 1.56
C LYS A 40 3.21 7.49 2.46
N HIS A 41 3.63 6.78 3.50
CA HIS A 41 4.55 7.28 4.51
C HIS A 41 6.03 7.03 4.20
N GLU A 42 6.36 6.29 3.14
CA GLU A 42 7.74 5.97 2.82
C GLU A 42 8.41 7.13 2.08
N SER A 43 9.21 7.89 2.81
CA SER A 43 9.97 9.03 2.28
C SER A 43 11.46 8.73 2.11
N ASN A 44 11.97 7.64 2.69
CA ASN A 44 13.39 7.31 2.71
C ASN A 44 13.78 6.35 1.58
N LEU A 45 13.69 6.84 0.34
CA LEU A 45 14.11 6.06 -0.85
C LEU A 45 15.57 5.58 -0.76
N TYR A 46 16.43 6.36 -0.10
CA TYR A 46 17.85 6.05 0.04
C TYR A 46 18.10 4.73 0.79
N ALA A 47 17.27 4.38 1.78
CA ALA A 47 17.38 3.13 2.53
C ALA A 47 17.29 1.87 1.65
N TYR A 48 16.73 2.01 0.45
CA TYR A 48 16.51 0.93 -0.52
C TYR A 48 17.53 0.92 -1.67
N HIS A 49 18.34 1.98 -1.85
CA HIS A 49 19.11 2.20 -3.08
C HIS A 49 20.14 1.09 -3.38
N ASN A 50 20.84 0.59 -2.36
CA ASN A 50 21.85 -0.48 -2.50
C ASN A 50 21.43 -1.79 -1.85
N ARG A 51 20.16 -1.88 -1.42
CA ARG A 51 19.67 -3.00 -0.63
C ARG A 51 19.21 -4.12 -1.56
N THR A 52 19.53 -5.36 -1.17
CA THR A 52 19.16 -6.59 -1.89
C THR A 52 18.47 -7.62 -0.99
N LYS A 53 18.46 -7.39 0.33
CA LYS A 53 17.84 -8.23 1.37
C LYS A 53 17.19 -7.36 2.45
N ASP A 54 16.34 -7.95 3.31
CA ASP A 54 15.74 -7.29 4.48
C ASP A 54 14.82 -6.10 4.13
N PHE A 55 14.15 -6.17 2.96
CA PHE A 55 13.19 -5.13 2.54
C PHE A 55 11.98 -5.04 3.44
N VAL A 56 11.52 -6.18 3.94
CA VAL A 56 10.39 -6.30 4.88
C VAL A 56 10.70 -5.47 6.11
N ASP A 57 11.79 -5.80 6.82
CA ASP A 57 12.19 -5.12 8.05
C ASP A 57 12.31 -3.60 7.87
N VAL A 58 12.92 -3.13 6.77
CA VAL A 58 13.04 -1.69 6.52
C VAL A 58 11.68 -1.05 6.28
N PHE A 59 10.86 -1.68 5.44
CA PHE A 59 9.53 -1.18 5.10
C PHE A 59 8.63 -1.10 6.33
N PHE A 60 8.68 -2.12 7.19
CA PHE A 60 7.88 -2.18 8.42
C PHE A 60 8.48 -1.38 9.59
N SER A 61 9.81 -1.19 9.66
CA SER A 61 10.44 -0.39 10.71
C SER A 61 9.96 1.07 10.75
N ASN A 62 9.63 1.63 9.59
CA ASN A 62 9.12 2.98 9.44
C ASN A 62 7.65 3.13 9.89
N ILE A 63 6.95 2.02 10.18
CA ILE A 63 5.51 2.00 10.51
C ILE A 63 5.26 2.26 11.98
N SER A 64 6.05 1.67 12.87
CA SER A 64 5.89 1.72 14.34
C SER A 64 5.34 3.04 14.89
N LEU A 65 6.12 4.09 14.66
CA LEU A 65 5.82 5.44 15.12
C LEU A 65 4.66 6.06 14.35
N LYS A 66 4.56 5.79 13.03
CA LYS A 66 3.60 6.44 12.15
C LYS A 66 2.20 5.85 12.28
N PHE A 67 2.06 4.55 12.50
CA PHE A 67 0.77 3.89 12.71
C PHE A 67 0.12 4.39 14.00
N SER A 68 0.90 4.54 15.06
CA SER A 68 0.45 5.09 16.34
C SER A 68 -0.03 6.54 16.23
N ILE A 69 0.59 7.34 15.34
CA ILE A 69 0.27 8.77 15.16
C ILE A 69 -0.83 8.99 14.12
N HIS A 70 -0.90 8.14 13.09
CA HIS A 70 -1.77 8.31 11.91
C HIS A 70 -2.79 7.17 11.72
N TYR A 71 -3.16 6.45 12.80
CA TYR A 71 -4.10 5.32 12.73
C TYR A 71 -5.44 5.65 12.04
N GLN A 72 -5.87 6.92 12.08
CA GLN A 72 -7.08 7.41 11.43
C GLN A 72 -7.05 7.21 9.91
N GLU A 73 -5.87 7.19 9.30
CA GLU A 73 -5.72 6.98 7.86
C GLU A 73 -6.05 5.55 7.43
N ILE A 74 -6.05 4.58 8.34
CA ILE A 74 -6.58 3.24 8.04
C ILE A 74 -8.06 3.33 7.68
N GLY A 75 -8.81 4.19 8.37
CA GLY A 75 -10.20 4.49 8.02
C GLY A 75 -10.33 5.09 6.61
N GLN A 76 -9.40 5.96 6.21
CA GLN A 76 -9.39 6.55 4.86
C GLN A 76 -9.10 5.50 3.79
N ILE A 77 -8.13 4.61 4.02
CA ILE A 77 -7.83 3.51 3.09
C ILE A 77 -9.05 2.59 2.90
N ILE A 78 -9.69 2.21 4.00
CA ILE A 78 -10.90 1.38 3.96
C ILE A 78 -12.03 2.13 3.23
N HIS A 79 -12.22 3.42 3.50
CA HIS A 79 -13.21 4.24 2.81
C HIS A 79 -12.95 4.32 1.29
N THR A 80 -11.70 4.51 0.87
CA THR A 80 -11.33 4.50 -0.55
C THR A 80 -11.63 3.14 -1.21
N ILE A 81 -11.32 2.02 -0.54
CA ILE A 81 -11.65 0.67 -1.04
C ILE A 81 -13.17 0.50 -1.17
N ASP A 82 -13.93 0.94 -0.17
CA ASP A 82 -15.40 0.88 -0.19
C ASP A 82 -15.99 1.74 -1.32
N MET A 83 -15.46 2.94 -1.56
CA MET A 83 -15.86 3.78 -2.70
C MET A 83 -15.59 3.09 -4.04
N LEU A 84 -14.43 2.45 -4.21
CA LEU A 84 -14.10 1.69 -5.42
C LEU A 84 -15.05 0.50 -5.60
N ASN A 85 -15.43 -0.17 -4.52
CA ASN A 85 -16.36 -1.30 -4.56
C ASN A 85 -17.78 -0.84 -4.92
N LYS A 86 -18.28 0.22 -4.27
CA LYS A 86 -19.60 0.82 -4.55
C LYS A 86 -19.73 1.38 -5.95
N SER A 87 -18.61 1.80 -6.56
CA SER A 87 -18.56 2.26 -7.96
C SER A 87 -18.24 1.14 -8.96
N SER A 88 -18.28 -0.13 -8.52
CA SER A 88 -18.04 -1.33 -9.32
C SER A 88 -16.67 -1.36 -10.02
N LYS A 89 -15.68 -0.66 -9.46
CA LYS A 89 -14.31 -0.61 -9.97
C LYS A 89 -13.48 -1.77 -9.45
N VAL A 90 -13.81 -2.26 -8.26
CA VAL A 90 -13.26 -3.48 -7.67
C VAL A 90 -14.36 -4.45 -7.32
N LEU A 91 -14.00 -5.73 -7.19
CA LEU A 91 -14.80 -6.77 -6.58
C LEU A 91 -14.11 -7.22 -5.28
N ILE A 92 -14.90 -7.43 -4.23
CA ILE A 92 -14.43 -7.89 -2.92
C ILE A 92 -15.15 -9.20 -2.55
N ASP A 93 -14.38 -10.20 -2.13
CA ASP A 93 -14.88 -11.45 -1.57
C ASP A 93 -13.99 -11.89 -0.38
N GLY A 94 -14.49 -11.68 0.85
CA GLY A 94 -13.68 -11.89 2.05
C GLY A 94 -12.45 -10.99 2.08
N ASP A 95 -11.26 -11.58 2.20
CA ASP A 95 -9.98 -10.85 2.10
C ASP A 95 -9.53 -10.65 0.65
N TYR A 96 -10.16 -11.32 -0.32
CA TYR A 96 -9.79 -11.20 -1.73
C TYR A 96 -10.34 -9.92 -2.35
N ILE A 97 -9.50 -9.24 -3.15
CA ILE A 97 -9.88 -8.05 -3.91
C ILE A 97 -9.29 -8.09 -5.32
N GLU A 98 -10.10 -7.66 -6.31
CA GLU A 98 -9.75 -7.67 -7.72
C GLU A 98 -10.20 -6.38 -8.42
N LEU A 99 -9.38 -5.83 -9.33
CA LEU A 99 -9.80 -4.74 -10.22
C LEU A 99 -10.72 -5.26 -11.33
N LYS A 100 -11.88 -4.63 -11.48
CA LYS A 100 -12.83 -4.89 -12.59
C LYS A 100 -12.77 -3.82 -13.68
N TYR A 101 -12.19 -2.68 -13.38
CA TYR A 101 -12.01 -1.56 -14.30
C TYR A 101 -10.52 -1.36 -14.60
N ASP A 102 -10.18 -1.15 -15.86
CA ASP A 102 -8.81 -0.77 -16.23
C ASP A 102 -8.62 0.74 -16.12
N PHE A 103 -7.70 1.12 -15.25
CA PHE A 103 -7.38 2.52 -14.98
C PHE A 103 -6.14 2.94 -15.76
N ASP A 104 -6.29 3.73 -16.81
CA ASP A 104 -5.16 4.26 -17.57
C ASP A 104 -4.59 5.54 -16.91
N PHE A 105 -3.75 5.36 -15.89
CA PHE A 105 -2.96 6.45 -15.30
C PHE A 105 -1.58 5.96 -14.85
N GLN A 106 -0.68 6.92 -14.60
CA GLN A 106 0.62 6.68 -13.99
C GLN A 106 0.62 7.17 -12.54
N THR A 107 1.11 6.34 -11.63
CA THR A 107 1.12 6.69 -10.19
C THR A 107 1.90 7.97 -9.93
N GLU A 108 1.37 8.86 -9.09
CA GLU A 108 2.11 10.02 -8.60
C GLU A 108 2.97 9.70 -7.37
N ASN A 109 2.77 8.56 -6.73
CA ASN A 109 3.57 8.13 -5.60
C ASN A 109 5.04 7.84 -6.00
N LYS A 110 5.96 8.63 -5.42
CA LYS A 110 7.40 8.55 -5.69
C LYS A 110 8.03 7.21 -5.30
N PHE A 111 7.58 6.60 -4.20
CA PHE A 111 8.11 5.32 -3.74
C PHE A 111 7.71 4.16 -4.66
N LEU A 112 6.47 4.14 -5.14
CA LEU A 112 6.02 3.16 -6.13
C LEU A 112 6.73 3.33 -7.48
N LYS A 113 6.90 4.58 -7.96
CA LYS A 113 7.72 4.91 -9.13
C LYS A 113 9.15 4.35 -8.99
N PHE A 114 9.78 4.56 -7.83
CA PHE A 114 11.10 4.03 -7.52
C PHE A 114 11.13 2.48 -7.53
N CYS A 115 10.17 1.82 -6.88
CA CYS A 115 10.14 0.37 -6.76
C CYS A 115 10.04 -0.33 -8.12
N ILE A 116 9.30 0.22 -9.09
CA ILE A 116 9.20 -0.32 -10.47
C ILE A 116 10.59 -0.51 -11.09
N THR A 117 11.51 0.42 -10.84
CA THR A 117 12.87 0.40 -11.41
C THR A 117 13.85 -0.48 -10.64
N LYS A 118 13.46 -0.98 -9.45
CA LYS A 118 14.36 -1.66 -8.54
C LYS A 118 14.32 -3.17 -8.72
N ILE A 119 15.49 -3.79 -8.77
CA ILE A 119 15.65 -5.25 -8.79
C ILE A 119 16.56 -5.65 -7.62
N PRO A 120 16.11 -6.52 -6.70
CA PRO A 120 14.73 -7.01 -6.58
C PRO A 120 13.74 -5.89 -6.17
N ASN A 121 12.49 -5.98 -6.64
CA ASN A 121 11.45 -4.99 -6.33
C ASN A 121 10.95 -5.17 -4.88
N PRO A 122 11.03 -4.12 -4.02
CA PRO A 122 10.67 -4.23 -2.59
C PRO A 122 9.23 -4.68 -2.34
N ILE A 123 8.25 -4.06 -3.00
CA ILE A 123 6.83 -4.39 -2.83
C ILE A 123 6.54 -5.82 -3.28
N ILE A 124 7.16 -6.28 -4.36
CA ILE A 124 7.03 -7.68 -4.80
C ILE A 124 7.59 -8.63 -3.75
N GLN A 125 8.70 -8.29 -3.08
CA GLN A 125 9.21 -9.13 -1.99
C GLN A 125 8.24 -9.17 -0.80
N ILE A 126 7.66 -8.03 -0.42
CA ILE A 126 6.68 -7.95 0.67
C ILE A 126 5.41 -8.73 0.33
N ASN A 127 4.93 -8.66 -0.92
CA ASN A 127 3.71 -9.36 -1.33
C ASN A 127 3.84 -10.91 -1.28
N LYS A 128 5.07 -11.45 -1.20
CA LYS A 128 5.28 -12.89 -0.99
C LYS A 128 4.87 -13.37 0.41
N LEU A 129 4.88 -12.49 1.40
CA LEU A 129 4.37 -12.81 2.74
C LEU A 129 2.87 -13.09 2.64
N ASP A 130 2.33 -14.02 3.43
CA ASP A 130 0.88 -14.15 3.54
C ASP A 130 0.29 -13.01 4.41
N ALA A 131 -1.04 -12.87 4.41
CA ALA A 131 -1.70 -11.79 5.17
C ALA A 131 -1.42 -11.88 6.68
N LYS A 132 -1.30 -13.09 7.23
CA LYS A 132 -1.01 -13.30 8.65
C LYS A 132 0.40 -12.83 8.99
N ALA A 133 1.39 -13.21 8.18
CA ALA A 133 2.78 -12.80 8.33
C ALA A 133 2.94 -11.28 8.21
N VAL A 134 2.17 -10.62 7.32
CA VAL A 134 2.14 -9.15 7.24
C VAL A 134 1.63 -8.55 8.55
N VAL A 135 0.54 -9.06 9.11
CA VAL A 135 0.01 -8.57 10.40
C VAL A 135 0.99 -8.83 11.54
N GLU A 136 1.57 -10.02 11.61
CA GLU A 136 2.59 -10.35 12.62
C GLU A 136 3.79 -9.41 12.53
N GLU A 137 4.25 -9.07 11.33
CA GLU A 137 5.35 -8.15 11.15
C GLU A 137 4.99 -6.73 11.57
N VAL A 138 3.80 -6.23 11.19
CA VAL A 138 3.31 -4.92 11.66
C VAL A 138 3.27 -4.88 13.18
N LEU A 139 2.74 -5.93 13.83
CA LEU A 139 2.63 -6.00 15.29
C LEU A 139 3.98 -6.08 16.02
N ARG A 140 5.06 -6.54 15.38
CA ARG A 140 6.41 -6.48 15.99
C ARG A 140 6.91 -5.07 16.17
N TYR A 141 6.39 -4.14 15.38
CA TYR A 141 6.83 -2.76 15.35
C TYR A 141 5.85 -1.82 16.09
N VAL A 142 4.68 -2.27 16.52
CA VAL A 142 3.71 -1.45 17.29
C VAL A 142 3.78 -1.80 18.77
#